data_AF-A0A521F027-F1
#
_entry.id   AF-A0A521F027-F1
#
_cell.length_a   1.000
_cell.length_b   1.000
_cell.length_c   1.000
_cell.angle_alpha   90.00
_cell.angle_beta   90.00
_cell.angle_gamma   90.00
#
_symmetry.space_group_name_H-M   'P 1'
#
loop_
_entity.id
_entity.type
_entity.pdbx_description
1 polymer ?
#
loop_
_entity_poly.entity_id
_entity_poly.type
_entity_poly.pdbx_seq_one_letter_code
_entity_poly.pdbx_strand_id
1 'polypeptide(L)'
;MKNRTLLLLILIVFFATGSIQKKLLQQPKDTQPIKTIMQRLMMDMQTIEVGIWNENYDTIWSGANNIVNHPKIPLGQRKEIAGILGKKMKAFVALDKQVHNHADSLAQDAKAKNMNEILKHYSIIQQGCVSCHANFRTKIIGNR
;
A
#
# COMPACT_ATOMS: atom_id res chain seq x y z
N MET A 1 49.99 -45.63 -3.02
CA MET A 1 50.06 -44.20 -2.65
C MET A 1 49.46 -43.38 -3.80
N LYS A 2 48.16 -43.53 -4.11
CA LYS A 2 46.94 -43.00 -3.49
C LYS A 2 46.76 -41.47 -3.69
N ASN A 3 46.43 -41.14 -4.95
CA ASN A 3 45.51 -40.09 -5.42
C ASN A 3 44.91 -39.20 -4.32
N ARG A 4 45.58 -38.09 -4.00
CA ARG A 4 45.06 -37.08 -3.05
C ARG A 4 44.93 -35.67 -3.63
N THR A 5 45.38 -35.44 -4.86
CA THR A 5 45.49 -34.09 -5.41
C THR A 5 44.33 -33.66 -6.32
N LEU A 6 43.41 -34.55 -6.67
CA LEU A 6 42.32 -34.23 -7.61
C LEU A 6 40.99 -33.79 -6.94
N LEU A 7 40.86 -33.86 -5.61
CA LEU A 7 39.58 -33.63 -4.93
C LEU A 7 39.37 -32.18 -4.43
N LEU A 8 40.36 -31.30 -4.57
CA LEU A 8 40.32 -29.95 -3.96
C LEU A 8 39.86 -28.83 -4.92
N LEU A 9 39.67 -29.10 -6.20
CA LEU A 9 39.27 -28.07 -7.18
C LEU A 9 37.76 -27.99 -7.46
N ILE A 10 36.95 -28.94 -7.00
CA ILE A 10 35.50 -28.97 -7.28
C ILE A 10 34.67 -28.19 -6.22
N LEU A 11 35.26 -27.85 -5.07
CA LEU A 11 34.51 -27.28 -3.94
C LEU A 11 34.40 -25.74 -3.93
N ILE A 12 35.00 -25.03 -4.87
CA ILE A 12 35.04 -23.55 -4.85
C ILE A 12 33.95 -22.91 -5.71
N VAL A 13 33.28 -23.64 -6.61
CA VAL A 13 32.31 -23.04 -7.55
C VAL A 13 30.89 -22.91 -6.97
N PHE A 14 30.57 -23.56 -5.84
CA PHE A 14 29.19 -23.62 -5.33
C PHE A 14 28.77 -22.45 -4.41
N PHE A 15 29.70 -21.60 -3.96
CA PHE A 15 29.38 -20.58 -2.94
C PHE A 15 29.00 -19.20 -3.47
N ALA A 16 29.07 -18.94 -4.79
CA ALA A 16 28.82 -17.60 -5.32
C ALA A 16 27.36 -17.30 -5.70
N THR A 17 26.46 -18.30 -5.78
CA THR A 17 25.09 -18.10 -6.29
C THR A 17 24.07 -17.69 -5.22
N GLY A 18 24.31 -18.01 -3.94
CA GLY A 18 23.35 -17.73 -2.85
C GLY A 18 23.12 -16.25 -2.55
N SER A 19 24.12 -15.41 -2.81
CA SER A 19 24.08 -13.97 -2.48
C SER A 19 23.22 -13.16 -3.45
N ILE A 20 23.13 -13.57 -4.71
CA ILE A 20 22.35 -12.88 -5.75
C ILE A 20 20.85 -13.13 -5.54
N GLN A 21 20.48 -14.33 -5.09
CA GLN A 21 19.08 -14.71 -4.85
C GLN A 21 18.47 -14.01 -3.62
N LYS A 22 19.27 -13.79 -2.57
CA LYS A 22 18.80 -13.18 -1.30
C LYS A 22 18.40 -11.71 -1.46
N LYS A 23 19.05 -10.98 -2.37
CA LYS A 23 18.76 -9.57 -2.67
C LYS A 23 17.49 -9.39 -3.52
N LEU A 24 17.14 -10.37 -4.34
CA LEU A 24 15.94 -10.35 -5.19
C LEU A 24 14.62 -10.61 -4.42
N LEU A 25 14.71 -11.18 -3.21
CA LEU A 25 13.56 -11.55 -2.38
C LEU A 25 13.34 -10.67 -1.14
N GLN A 26 14.23 -9.73 -0.83
CA GLN A 26 14.03 -8.79 0.27
C GLN A 26 12.95 -7.76 -0.10
N GLN A 27 11.71 -8.10 0.24
CA GLN A 27 10.61 -7.15 0.22
C GLN A 27 10.79 -6.11 1.33
N PRO A 28 10.29 -4.87 1.16
CA PRO A 28 10.25 -3.91 2.25
C PRO A 28 9.56 -4.56 3.46
N LYS A 29 10.13 -4.33 4.66
CA LYS A 29 9.67 -4.94 5.92
C LYS A 29 8.20 -4.61 6.24
N ASP A 30 7.65 -3.57 5.61
CA ASP A 30 6.27 -3.12 5.75
C ASP A 30 5.51 -3.21 4.41
N THR A 31 5.15 -4.43 4.02
CA THR A 31 4.25 -4.68 2.89
C THR A 31 3.12 -5.61 3.28
N GLN A 32 1.93 -5.39 2.71
CA GLN A 32 0.76 -6.24 2.94
C GLN A 32 -0.02 -6.46 1.63
N PRO A 33 -0.72 -7.61 1.47
CA PRO A 33 -1.58 -7.83 0.32
C PRO A 33 -2.61 -6.70 0.17
N ILE A 34 -2.88 -6.27 -1.08
CA ILE A 34 -3.79 -5.16 -1.36
C ILE A 34 -5.16 -5.33 -0.69
N LYS A 35 -5.71 -6.55 -0.64
CA LYS A 35 -6.98 -6.83 0.04
C LYS A 35 -6.93 -6.43 1.52
N THR A 36 -5.85 -6.77 2.21
CA THR A 36 -5.65 -6.43 3.63
C THR A 36 -5.48 -4.93 3.81
N ILE A 37 -4.73 -4.26 2.93
CA ILE A 37 -4.60 -2.80 2.94
C ILE A 37 -5.98 -2.15 2.81
N MET A 38 -6.77 -2.54 1.81
CA MET A 38 -8.11 -1.96 1.57
C MET A 38 -9.08 -2.19 2.75
N GLN A 39 -8.99 -3.33 3.44
CA GLN A 39 -9.77 -3.58 4.67
C GLN A 39 -9.36 -2.67 5.82
N ARG A 40 -8.06 -2.40 5.99
CA ARG A 40 -7.56 -1.44 6.99
C ARG A 40 -8.00 -0.02 6.67
N LEU A 41 -7.83 0.41 5.42
CA LEU A 41 -8.27 1.74 4.98
C LEU A 41 -9.78 1.96 5.18
N MET A 42 -10.61 0.92 5.06
CA MET A 42 -12.03 1.01 5.41
C MET A 42 -12.25 1.32 6.91
N MET A 43 -11.51 0.65 7.80
CA MET A 43 -11.59 0.93 9.24
C MET A 43 -11.07 2.34 9.58
N ASP A 44 -10.05 2.81 8.89
CA ASP A 44 -9.54 4.17 9.06
C ASP A 44 -10.57 5.23 8.60
N MET A 45 -11.30 4.97 7.51
CA MET A 45 -12.41 5.82 7.07
C MET A 45 -13.56 5.85 8.09
N GLN A 46 -13.89 4.71 8.71
CA GLN A 46 -14.87 4.64 9.80
C GLN A 46 -14.39 5.41 11.04
N THR A 47 -13.10 5.36 11.34
CA THR A 47 -12.49 6.12 12.43
C THR A 47 -12.63 7.62 12.20
N ILE A 48 -12.33 8.09 10.98
CA ILE A 48 -12.55 9.50 10.60
C ILE A 48 -14.01 9.89 10.77
N GLU A 49 -14.94 9.06 10.28
CA GLU A 49 -16.38 9.32 10.37
C GLU A 49 -16.87 9.45 11.82
N VAL A 50 -16.51 8.49 12.69
CA VAL A 50 -16.82 8.56 14.12
C VAL A 50 -16.24 9.82 14.74
N GLY A 51 -15.01 10.19 14.37
CA GLY A 51 -14.37 11.42 14.81
C GLY A 51 -15.12 12.68 14.39
N ILE A 52 -15.60 12.74 13.14
CA ILE A 52 -16.40 13.86 12.61
C ILE A 52 -17.69 14.03 13.41
N TRP A 53 -18.46 12.95 13.60
CA TRP A 53 -19.75 13.03 14.32
C TRP A 53 -19.64 13.45 15.78
N ASN A 54 -18.49 13.20 16.41
CA ASN A 54 -18.24 13.56 17.80
C ASN A 54 -17.35 14.81 17.95
N GLU A 55 -17.01 15.48 16.84
CA GLU A 55 -16.03 16.58 16.81
C GLU A 55 -14.69 16.24 17.50
N ASN A 56 -14.30 14.96 17.47
CA ASN A 56 -13.08 14.47 18.08
C ASN A 56 -11.92 14.54 17.08
N TYR A 57 -11.22 15.67 17.11
CA TYR A 57 -10.10 15.95 16.20
C TYR A 57 -8.93 14.98 16.30
N ASP A 58 -8.65 14.42 17.48
CA ASP A 58 -7.59 13.41 17.64
C ASP A 58 -7.95 12.10 16.94
N THR A 59 -9.23 11.73 16.98
CA THR A 59 -9.76 10.53 16.29
C THR A 59 -9.76 10.74 14.78
N ILE A 60 -10.17 11.93 14.32
CA ILE A 60 -10.07 12.32 12.90
C ILE A 60 -8.62 12.24 12.43
N TRP A 61 -7.69 12.86 13.17
CA TRP A 61 -6.26 12.84 12.86
C TRP A 61 -5.71 11.41 12.80
N SER A 62 -6.05 10.58 13.78
CA SER A 62 -5.59 9.18 13.85
C SER A 62 -6.00 8.40 12.61
N GLY A 63 -7.28 8.42 12.23
CA GLY A 63 -7.75 7.74 11.03
C GLY A 63 -7.11 8.29 9.75
N ALA A 64 -7.01 9.60 9.62
CA ALA A 64 -6.37 10.25 8.47
C ALA A 64 -4.88 9.89 8.33
N ASN A 65 -4.14 9.95 9.44
CA ASN A 65 -2.73 9.65 9.50
C ASN A 65 -2.45 8.16 9.22
N ASN A 66 -3.35 7.24 9.62
CA ASN A 66 -3.23 5.83 9.27
C ASN A 66 -3.38 5.59 7.76
N ILE A 67 -4.26 6.33 7.08
CA ILE A 67 -4.36 6.30 5.61
C ILE A 67 -3.05 6.78 4.99
N VAL A 68 -2.47 7.88 5.46
CA VAL A 68 -1.16 8.36 4.96
C VAL A 68 -0.07 7.33 5.14
N ASN A 69 -0.04 6.64 6.29
CA ASN A 69 1.02 5.71 6.65
C ASN A 69 0.68 4.24 6.35
N HIS A 70 -0.26 3.98 5.42
CA HIS A 70 -0.66 2.62 5.13
C HIS A 70 0.53 1.80 4.55
N PRO A 71 0.57 0.47 4.79
CA PRO A 71 1.58 -0.42 4.22
C PRO A 71 1.60 -0.38 2.69
N LYS A 72 2.74 -0.73 2.08
CA LYS A 72 2.85 -0.80 0.61
C LYS A 72 2.41 -2.17 0.07
N ILE A 73 1.95 -2.20 -1.18
CA ILE A 73 1.67 -3.46 -1.87
C ILE A 73 3.01 -4.18 -2.21
N PRO A 74 3.15 -5.48 -1.92
CA PRO A 74 4.29 -6.31 -2.32
C PRO A 74 4.67 -6.13 -3.80
N LEU A 75 5.98 -6.13 -4.09
CA LEU A 75 6.47 -5.95 -5.47
C LEU A 75 5.88 -6.94 -6.46
N GLY A 76 5.74 -8.21 -6.08
CA GLY A 76 5.13 -9.24 -6.92
C GLY A 76 3.69 -8.91 -7.30
N GLN A 77 2.86 -8.57 -6.31
CA GLN A 77 1.47 -8.20 -6.53
C GLN A 77 1.32 -6.88 -7.31
N ARG A 78 2.23 -5.91 -7.12
CA ARG A 78 2.25 -4.69 -7.96
C ARG A 78 2.50 -5.01 -9.43
N LYS A 79 3.39 -5.97 -9.74
CA LYS A 79 3.64 -6.42 -11.11
C LYS A 79 2.43 -7.12 -11.71
N GLU A 80 1.75 -7.97 -10.93
CA GLU A 80 0.50 -8.62 -11.34
C GLU A 80 -0.60 -7.60 -11.68
N ILE A 81 -0.84 -6.64 -10.78
CA ILE A 81 -1.80 -5.55 -11.01
C ILE A 81 -1.44 -4.75 -12.26
N ALA A 82 -0.16 -4.43 -12.45
CA ALA A 82 0.30 -3.72 -13.65
C ALA A 82 0.05 -4.53 -14.94
N GLY A 83 0.23 -5.85 -14.90
CA GLY A 83 -0.10 -6.76 -16.01
C GLY A 83 -1.60 -6.77 -16.33
N ILE A 84 -2.45 -6.84 -15.30
CA ILE A 84 -3.92 -6.82 -15.44
C ILE A 84 -4.41 -5.48 -16.01
N LEU A 85 -3.88 -4.36 -15.52
CA LEU A 85 -4.40 -3.03 -15.85
C LEU A 85 -3.77 -2.42 -17.10
N GLY A 86 -2.55 -2.82 -17.47
CA GLY A 86 -1.80 -2.26 -18.59
C GLY A 86 -1.77 -0.73 -18.55
N LYS A 87 -2.23 -0.07 -19.62
CA LYS A 87 -2.28 1.41 -19.72
C LYS A 87 -3.12 2.06 -18.62
N LYS A 88 -4.09 1.35 -18.04
CA LYS A 88 -4.95 1.86 -16.96
C LYS A 88 -4.24 1.95 -15.61
N MET A 89 -3.03 1.41 -15.48
CA MET A 89 -2.22 1.50 -14.25
C MET A 89 -1.96 2.96 -13.83
N LYS A 90 -1.79 3.87 -14.80
CA LYS A 90 -1.59 5.30 -14.53
C LYS A 90 -2.79 5.91 -13.78
N ALA A 91 -4.00 5.54 -14.17
CA ALA A 91 -5.23 6.02 -13.53
C ALA A 91 -5.42 5.41 -12.13
N PHE A 92 -5.07 4.13 -11.97
CA PHE A 92 -5.07 3.47 -10.65
C PHE A 92 -4.16 4.18 -9.64
N VAL A 93 -2.91 4.49 -10.05
CA VAL A 93 -1.96 5.23 -9.21
C VAL A 93 -2.41 6.67 -8.96
N ALA A 94 -3.08 7.31 -9.93
CA ALA A 94 -3.57 8.67 -9.76
C ALA A 94 -4.64 8.76 -8.66
N LEU A 95 -5.58 7.79 -8.61
CA LEU A 95 -6.60 7.74 -7.56
C LEU A 95 -6.00 7.44 -6.18
N ASP A 96 -5.04 6.51 -6.12
CA ASP A 96 -4.28 6.22 -4.88
C ASP A 96 -3.62 7.50 -4.33
N LYS A 97 -2.91 8.23 -5.18
CA LYS A 97 -2.27 9.51 -4.81
C LYS A 97 -3.28 10.58 -4.39
N GLN A 98 -4.42 10.68 -5.07
CA GLN A 98 -5.47 11.63 -4.70
C GLN A 98 -5.98 11.36 -3.29
N VAL A 99 -6.32 10.10 -2.99
CA VAL A 99 -6.76 9.68 -1.66
C VAL A 99 -5.68 9.99 -0.61
N HIS A 100 -4.44 9.60 -0.87
CA HIS A 100 -3.32 9.81 0.06
C HIS A 100 -3.08 11.28 0.37
N ASN A 101 -2.99 12.14 -0.66
CA ASN A 101 -2.72 13.57 -0.47
C ASN A 101 -3.84 14.29 0.28
N HIS A 102 -5.10 13.93 0.01
CA HIS A 102 -6.22 14.51 0.75
C HIS A 102 -6.34 13.96 2.16
N ALA A 103 -5.94 12.71 2.43
CA ALA A 103 -5.84 12.20 3.79
C ALA A 103 -4.76 12.95 4.60
N ASP A 104 -3.63 13.27 3.99
CA ASP A 104 -2.59 14.10 4.62
C ASP A 104 -3.10 15.51 4.93
N SER A 105 -3.78 16.14 3.98
CA SER A 105 -4.38 17.47 4.20
C SER A 105 -5.45 17.42 5.30
N LEU A 106 -6.32 16.42 5.28
CA LEU A 106 -7.32 16.18 6.33
C LEU A 106 -6.69 16.01 7.71
N ALA A 107 -5.56 15.30 7.81
CA ALA A 107 -4.82 15.15 9.06
C ALA A 107 -4.27 16.51 9.55
N GLN A 108 -3.79 17.35 8.65
CA GLN A 108 -3.32 18.69 9.00
C GLN A 108 -4.47 19.58 9.49
N ASP A 109 -5.62 19.54 8.84
CA ASP A 109 -6.81 20.29 9.25
C ASP A 109 -7.42 19.79 10.56
N ALA A 110 -7.31 18.49 10.85
CA ALA A 110 -7.67 17.93 12.14
C ALA A 110 -6.84 18.55 13.27
N LYS A 111 -5.51 18.69 13.09
CA LYS A 111 -4.64 19.40 14.05
C LYS A 111 -5.01 20.87 14.20
N ALA A 112 -5.41 21.52 13.11
CA ALA A 112 -5.87 22.91 13.11
C ALA A 112 -7.32 23.09 13.59
N LYS A 113 -8.02 21.98 13.89
CA LYS A 113 -9.44 21.94 14.28
C LYS A 113 -10.37 22.60 13.27
N ASN A 114 -10.06 22.48 11.98
CA ASN A 114 -10.81 23.11 10.90
C ASN A 114 -11.84 22.15 10.27
N MET A 115 -13.00 21.99 10.92
CA MET A 115 -14.04 21.04 10.47
C MET A 115 -14.50 21.26 9.02
N ASN A 116 -14.58 22.51 8.56
CA ASN A 116 -15.01 22.82 7.21
C ASN A 116 -14.07 22.23 6.15
N GLU A 117 -12.75 22.33 6.35
CA GLU A 117 -11.77 21.73 5.43
C GLU A 117 -11.67 20.21 5.59
N ILE A 118 -11.81 19.70 6.82
CA ILE A 118 -11.91 18.26 7.09
C ILE A 118 -13.04 17.64 6.25
N LEU A 119 -14.24 18.22 6.25
CA LEU A 119 -15.38 17.71 5.48
C LEU A 119 -15.15 17.77 3.96
N LYS A 120 -14.49 18.82 3.47
CA LYS A 120 -14.11 18.93 2.05
C LYS A 120 -13.17 17.81 1.63
N HIS A 121 -12.07 17.61 2.38
CA HIS A 121 -11.12 16.55 2.10
C HIS A 121 -11.73 15.17 2.26
N TYR A 122 -12.56 14.97 3.28
CA TYR A 122 -13.26 13.71 3.52
C TYR A 122 -14.13 13.30 2.34
N SER A 123 -14.91 14.24 1.78
CA SER A 123 -15.72 14.00 0.58
C SER A 123 -14.87 13.59 -0.62
N ILE A 124 -13.72 14.23 -0.84
CA ILE A 124 -12.82 13.90 -1.95
C ILE A 124 -12.21 12.50 -1.77
N ILE A 125 -11.84 12.12 -0.54
CA ILE A 125 -11.35 10.78 -0.23
C ILE A 125 -12.44 9.74 -0.54
N GLN A 126 -13.67 9.95 -0.08
CA GLN A 126 -14.80 9.05 -0.36
C GLN A 126 -15.00 8.85 -1.88
N GLN A 127 -14.98 9.93 -2.65
CA GLN A 127 -15.10 9.88 -4.10
C GLN A 127 -13.94 9.11 -4.75
N GLY A 128 -12.71 9.33 -4.30
CA GLY A 128 -11.52 8.60 -4.77
C GLY A 128 -11.62 7.10 -4.52
N CYS A 129 -12.03 6.70 -3.31
CA CYS A 129 -12.25 5.31 -2.92
C CYS A 129 -13.27 4.62 -3.83
N VAL A 130 -14.46 5.22 -3.99
CA VAL A 130 -15.54 4.65 -4.83
C VAL A 130 -15.13 4.63 -6.31
N SER A 131 -14.49 5.68 -6.80
CA SER A 131 -14.00 5.76 -8.19
C SER A 131 -12.98 4.66 -8.51
N CYS A 132 -12.04 4.40 -7.58
CA CYS A 132 -11.07 3.32 -7.75
C CYS A 132 -11.77 1.95 -7.78
N HIS A 133 -12.74 1.75 -6.89
CA HIS A 133 -13.49 0.50 -6.82
C HIS A 133 -14.29 0.24 -8.09
N ALA A 134 -15.03 1.22 -8.59
CA ALA A 134 -15.83 1.12 -9.81
C ALA A 134 -14.97 0.78 -11.04
N ASN A 135 -13.75 1.31 -11.12
CA ASN A 135 -12.89 1.14 -12.29
C ASN A 135 -12.01 -0.12 -12.25
N PHE A 136 -11.56 -0.54 -11.06
CA PHE A 136 -10.43 -1.47 -10.92
C PHE A 136 -10.66 -2.66 -10.00
N ARG A 137 -11.56 -2.58 -9.02
CA ARG A 137 -11.70 -3.63 -7.98
C ARG A 137 -11.99 -5.00 -8.58
N THR A 138 -13.00 -5.12 -9.45
CA THR A 138 -13.39 -6.41 -10.05
C THR A 138 -12.25 -7.04 -10.87
N LYS A 139 -11.42 -6.21 -11.52
CA LYS A 139 -10.27 -6.67 -12.32
C LYS A 139 -9.12 -7.18 -11.45
N ILE A 140 -8.89 -6.54 -10.30
CA ILE A 140 -7.75 -6.86 -9.42
C ILE A 140 -8.06 -8.03 -8.48
N ILE A 141 -9.29 -8.11 -7.95
CA ILE A 141 -9.64 -9.11 -6.92
C ILE A 141 -10.44 -10.30 -7.48
N GLY A 142 -10.95 -10.19 -8.72
CA GLY A 142 -11.86 -11.15 -9.34
C GLY A 142 -13.28 -11.12 -8.74
N ASN A 143 -14.28 -11.59 -9.48
CA ASN A 143 -15.56 -12.00 -8.88
C ASN A 143 -15.28 -13.30 -8.10
N ARG A 144 -15.02 -13.17 -6.80
CA ARG A 144 -15.18 -14.29 -5.87
C ARG A 144 -16.55 -14.20 -5.24
#